data_AF-A0A2V6HEH2-F1
#
_entry.id   AF-A0A2V6HEH2-F1
#
_cell.length_a   1.000
_cell.length_b   1.000
_cell.length_c   1.000
_cell.angle_alpha   90.00
_cell.angle_beta   90.00
_cell.angle_gamma   90.00
#
_symmetry.space_group_name_H-M   'P 1'
#
loop_
_entity.id
_entity.type
_entity.pdbx_description
1 polymer ?
#
loop_
_entity_poly.entity_id
_entity_poly.type
_entity_poly.pdbx_seq_one_letter_code
_entity_poly.pdbx_strand_id
1 'polypeptide(L)'
;MFVTRRVHPRRHFLLVSVLLLAPAAVWSVPLLQKNPPVRPADADSPVLIWDIDLELAKNLPRNFRTTDDRLKSHKREQLPATNGLTDLHASGSGEFTADNLKLVLARTRGAVTVFDLRQETHIFINGLPVSWFATN
;
A
#
# COMPACT_ATOMS: atom_id res chain seq x y z
N MET A 1 69.16 -1.95 -10.92
CA MET A 1 67.91 -1.21 -10.64
C MET A 1 67.86 -0.03 -11.60
N PHE A 2 66.66 0.35 -12.05
CA PHE A 2 66.30 1.23 -13.19
C PHE A 2 66.06 0.54 -14.54
N VAL A 3 64.78 0.28 -14.80
CA VAL A 3 64.15 -0.03 -16.09
C VAL A 3 63.10 1.05 -16.33
N THR A 4 63.10 1.69 -17.49
CA THR A 4 61.90 2.28 -18.14
C THR A 4 62.16 2.38 -19.65
N ARG A 5 61.78 1.37 -20.43
CA ARG A 5 60.61 1.30 -21.36
C ARG A 5 60.33 2.54 -22.23
N ARG A 6 60.43 2.31 -23.55
CA ARG A 6 59.96 3.18 -24.65
C ARG A 6 58.45 3.41 -24.57
N VAL A 7 58.07 4.64 -24.87
CA VAL A 7 56.71 5.06 -25.25
C VAL A 7 56.52 4.84 -26.76
N HIS A 8 55.37 4.34 -27.19
CA HIS A 8 54.69 4.75 -28.43
C HIS A 8 53.19 4.40 -28.37
N PRO A 9 52.33 5.13 -29.08
CA PRO A 9 51.00 5.48 -28.64
C PRO A 9 49.94 4.49 -29.14
N ARG A 10 48.88 4.29 -28.36
CA ARG A 10 47.65 3.65 -28.85
C ARG A 10 46.53 4.68 -28.87
N ARG A 11 46.10 4.99 -30.09
CA ARG A 11 44.95 5.82 -30.43
C ARG A 11 43.72 5.38 -29.62
N HIS A 12 43.21 6.26 -28.77
CA HIS A 12 41.90 6.10 -28.17
C HIS A 12 40.84 6.40 -29.23
N PHE A 13 40.19 5.36 -29.75
CA PHE A 13 38.96 5.49 -30.51
C PHE A 13 37.86 5.84 -29.49
N LEU A 14 37.49 7.12 -29.41
CA LEU A 14 36.29 7.56 -28.68
C LEU A 14 35.06 7.09 -29.48
N LEU A 15 34.44 6.00 -29.03
CA LEU A 15 33.09 5.64 -29.44
C LEU A 15 32.11 6.61 -28.77
N VAL A 16 31.67 7.62 -29.52
CA VAL A 16 30.55 8.47 -29.13
C VAL A 16 29.26 7.68 -29.39
N SER A 17 28.76 7.01 -28.36
CA SER A 17 27.39 6.45 -28.40
C SER A 17 26.39 7.61 -28.33
N VAL A 18 25.81 7.95 -29.48
CA VAL A 18 24.65 8.85 -29.54
C VAL A 18 23.46 8.10 -28.93
N LEU A 19 23.12 8.41 -27.68
CA LEU A 19 21.83 8.02 -27.12
C LEU A 19 20.74 8.80 -27.85
N LEU A 20 20.03 8.13 -28.76
CA LEU A 20 18.75 8.61 -29.28
C LEU A 20 17.76 8.64 -28.11
N LEU A 21 17.51 9.82 -27.54
CA LEU A 21 16.34 10.06 -26.69
C LEU A 21 15.10 9.96 -27.59
N ALA A 22 14.58 8.74 -27.76
CA ALA A 22 13.22 8.58 -28.23
C ALA A 22 12.30 9.14 -27.13
N PRO A 23 11.40 10.09 -27.43
CA PRO A 23 10.40 10.50 -26.47
C PRO A 23 9.52 9.28 -26.24
N ALA A 24 9.64 8.68 -25.05
CA ALA A 24 8.66 7.71 -24.58
C ALA A 24 7.35 8.50 -24.43
N ALA A 25 6.52 8.48 -25.46
CA ALA A 25 5.14 8.92 -25.38
C ALA A 25 4.47 7.98 -24.37
N VAL A 26 4.43 8.39 -23.11
CA VAL A 26 3.66 7.70 -22.08
C VAL A 26 2.20 7.88 -22.49
N TRP A 27 1.65 6.87 -23.14
CA TRP A 27 0.23 6.80 -23.40
C TRP A 27 -0.47 6.73 -22.05
N SER A 28 -0.98 7.87 -21.58
CA SER A 28 -1.88 7.91 -20.44
C SER A 28 -3.18 7.24 -20.87
N VAL A 29 -3.28 5.94 -20.61
CA VAL A 29 -4.54 5.21 -20.73
C VAL A 29 -5.46 5.77 -19.64
N PRO A 30 -6.62 6.36 -19.99
CA PRO A 30 -7.56 6.79 -18.97
C PRO A 30 -8.04 5.57 -18.19
N LEU A 31 -7.90 5.59 -16.87
CA LEU A 31 -8.50 4.58 -16.01
C LEU A 31 -10.01 4.77 -16.03
N LEU A 32 -10.69 4.10 -16.96
CA LEU A 32 -12.15 4.08 -17.00
C LEU A 32 -12.65 3.17 -15.87
N GLN A 33 -13.30 3.77 -14.88
CA GLN A 33 -13.87 3.01 -13.78
C GLN A 33 -15.03 2.14 -14.30
N LYS A 34 -14.79 0.84 -14.38
CA LYS A 34 -15.80 -0.15 -14.73
C LYS A 34 -16.71 -0.34 -13.52
N ASN A 35 -17.96 0.12 -13.63
CA ASN A 35 -18.96 0.18 -12.57
C ASN A 35 -18.61 1.24 -11.50
N PRO A 36 -18.98 2.52 -11.73
CA PRO A 36 -18.88 3.51 -10.67
C PRO A 36 -19.79 3.11 -9.50
N PRO A 37 -19.42 3.45 -8.26
CA PRO A 37 -20.27 3.19 -7.12
C PRO A 37 -21.62 3.89 -7.28
N VAL A 38 -22.66 3.21 -6.85
CA VAL A 38 -24.02 3.75 -6.83
C VAL A 38 -24.14 4.70 -5.64
N ARG A 39 -24.75 5.87 -5.85
CA ARG A 39 -25.05 6.81 -4.78
C ARG A 39 -26.10 6.19 -3.84
N PRO A 40 -25.89 6.17 -2.52
CA PRO A 40 -26.89 5.71 -1.55
C PRO A 40 -28.21 6.51 -1.64
N ALA A 41 -29.33 5.89 -1.27
CA ALA A 41 -30.66 6.49 -1.43
C ALA A 41 -30.89 7.72 -0.52
N ASP A 42 -30.29 7.73 0.65
CA ASP A 42 -30.35 8.77 1.69
C ASP A 42 -29.07 9.64 1.71
N ALA A 43 -28.31 9.69 0.61
CA ALA A 43 -27.09 10.48 0.51
C ALA A 43 -27.28 12.01 0.68
N ASP A 44 -28.51 12.51 0.60
CA ASP A 44 -28.88 13.90 0.89
C ASP A 44 -29.15 14.15 2.39
N SER A 45 -29.15 13.11 3.22
CA SER A 45 -29.32 13.21 4.68
C SER A 45 -28.47 12.17 5.42
N PRO A 46 -27.14 12.16 5.21
CA PRO A 46 -26.25 11.21 5.86
C PRO A 46 -26.13 11.47 7.36
N VAL A 47 -25.81 10.44 8.12
CA VAL A 47 -25.58 10.49 9.57
C VAL A 47 -24.10 10.33 9.86
N LEU A 48 -23.55 11.17 10.74
CA LEU A 48 -22.17 11.02 11.21
C LEU A 48 -22.08 9.85 12.20
N ILE A 49 -21.20 8.90 11.93
CA ILE A 49 -20.97 7.73 12.80
C ILE A 49 -19.50 7.62 13.21
N TRP A 50 -19.25 6.94 14.33
CA TRP A 50 -17.92 6.45 14.66
C TRP A 50 -17.64 5.17 13.88
N ASP A 51 -16.52 5.12 13.16
CA ASP A 51 -16.16 3.93 12.36
C ASP A 51 -15.57 2.79 13.21
N ILE A 52 -15.34 3.06 14.50
CA ILE A 52 -14.76 2.13 15.45
C ILE A 52 -15.61 2.01 16.71
N ASP A 53 -15.38 0.93 17.43
CA ASP A 53 -15.78 0.82 18.83
C ASP A 53 -14.79 1.63 19.68
N LEU A 54 -15.28 2.66 20.38
CA LEU A 54 -14.46 3.55 21.20
C LEU A 54 -13.76 2.82 22.35
N GLU A 55 -14.34 1.73 22.87
CA GLU A 55 -13.70 0.90 23.90
C GLU A 55 -12.47 0.15 23.36
N LEU A 56 -12.40 -0.05 22.05
CA LEU A 56 -11.29 -0.71 21.37
C LEU A 56 -10.30 0.30 20.75
N ALA A 57 -10.48 1.61 20.97
CA ALA A 57 -9.67 2.67 20.38
C ALA A 57 -8.18 2.62 20.75
N LYS A 58 -7.77 1.78 21.71
CA LYS A 58 -6.37 1.56 22.10
C LYS A 58 -5.82 0.17 21.70
N ASN A 59 -6.62 -0.66 21.05
CA ASN A 59 -6.23 -2.01 20.62
C ASN A 59 -5.72 -2.01 19.18
N LEU A 60 -5.34 -3.15 18.64
CA LEU A 60 -5.16 -3.22 17.18
C LEU A 60 -6.50 -3.02 16.47
N PRO A 61 -6.48 -2.40 15.27
CA PRO A 61 -7.70 -2.24 14.50
C PRO A 61 -8.36 -3.59 14.23
N ARG A 62 -9.68 -3.58 14.12
CA ARG A 62 -10.49 -4.79 13.90
C ARG A 62 -9.93 -5.59 12.72
N ASN A 63 -9.86 -6.91 12.85
CA ASN A 63 -9.40 -7.82 11.80
C ASN A 63 -7.99 -7.51 11.26
N PHE A 64 -7.11 -6.86 12.05
CA PHE A 64 -5.71 -6.71 11.65
C PHE A 64 -5.07 -8.09 11.40
N ARG A 65 -4.51 -8.26 10.21
CA ARG A 65 -3.81 -9.46 9.75
C ARG A 65 -2.65 -9.10 8.84
N THR A 66 -1.62 -9.93 8.81
CA THR A 66 -0.42 -9.74 7.99
C THR A 66 -0.11 -10.99 7.17
N THR A 67 0.66 -10.86 6.10
CA THR A 67 1.14 -12.01 5.33
C THR A 67 2.17 -12.86 6.09
N ASP A 68 2.66 -12.37 7.23
CA ASP A 68 3.51 -13.11 8.17
C ASP A 68 2.68 -13.97 9.15
N ASP A 69 1.36 -13.79 9.20
CA ASP A 69 0.50 -14.54 10.12
C ASP A 69 0.41 -16.01 9.74
N ARG A 70 0.41 -16.89 10.75
CA ARG A 70 0.23 -18.33 10.52
C ARG A 70 -1.19 -18.61 10.04
N LEU A 71 -1.30 -19.33 8.92
CA LEU A 71 -2.57 -19.85 8.44
C LEU A 71 -3.12 -20.89 9.43
N LYS A 72 -4.40 -20.74 9.79
CA LYS A 72 -5.12 -21.72 10.62
C LYS A 72 -5.67 -22.81 9.72
N SER A 73 -5.42 -24.08 10.03
CA SER A 73 -6.10 -25.19 9.38
C SER A 73 -7.52 -25.32 9.92
N HIS A 74 -8.50 -25.41 9.02
CA HIS A 74 -9.84 -25.87 9.37
C HIS A 74 -9.93 -27.38 9.10
N LYS A 75 -10.74 -28.09 9.90
CA LYS A 75 -10.77 -29.56 10.00
C LYS A 75 -10.69 -30.24 8.61
N ARG A 76 -9.66 -31.09 8.43
CA ARG A 76 -9.42 -31.96 7.26
C ARG A 76 -8.99 -31.29 5.95
N GLU A 77 -8.64 -30.01 5.93
CA GLU A 77 -8.10 -29.37 4.73
C GLU A 77 -6.58 -29.28 4.77
N GLN A 78 -5.93 -29.57 3.64
CA GLN A 78 -4.50 -29.35 3.46
C GLN A 78 -4.25 -27.84 3.41
N LEU A 79 -3.26 -27.37 4.18
CA LEU A 79 -2.87 -25.96 4.16
C LEU A 79 -2.44 -25.56 2.73
N PRO A 80 -2.85 -24.38 2.25
CA PRO A 80 -2.42 -23.89 0.95
C PRO A 80 -0.90 -23.62 0.97
N ALA A 81 -0.30 -23.59 -0.22
CA ALA A 81 1.10 -23.20 -0.35
C ALA A 81 1.31 -21.75 0.14
N THR A 82 2.35 -21.53 0.93
CA THR A 82 2.67 -20.23 1.54
C THR A 82 3.91 -19.56 0.93
N ASN A 83 4.44 -20.13 -0.15
CA ASN A 83 5.63 -19.61 -0.84
C ASN A 83 5.39 -18.14 -1.26
N GLY A 84 6.30 -17.25 -0.86
CA GLY A 84 6.24 -15.82 -1.17
C GLY A 84 5.36 -14.97 -0.24
N LEU A 85 4.61 -15.54 0.71
CA LEU A 85 3.80 -14.73 1.64
C LEU A 85 4.66 -13.85 2.56
N THR A 86 5.79 -14.37 3.07
CA THR A 86 6.71 -13.60 3.91
C THR A 86 7.33 -12.41 3.16
N ASP A 87 7.57 -12.56 1.85
CA ASP A 87 8.19 -11.53 1.02
C ASP A 87 7.18 -10.49 0.51
N LEU A 88 5.88 -10.79 0.57
CA LEU A 88 4.81 -9.91 0.09
C LEU A 88 4.64 -8.64 0.94
N HIS A 89 5.01 -8.69 2.23
CA HIS A 89 4.97 -7.56 3.17
C HIS A 89 3.65 -6.76 3.16
N ALA A 90 2.52 -7.47 3.17
CA ALA A 90 1.20 -6.85 3.15
C ALA A 90 0.42 -7.09 4.44
N SER A 91 -0.47 -6.16 4.76
CA SER A 91 -1.39 -6.28 5.90
C SER A 91 -2.75 -5.70 5.54
N GLY A 92 -3.79 -6.07 6.29
CA GLY A 92 -5.10 -5.45 6.18
C GLY A 92 -5.81 -5.40 7.53
N SER A 93 -6.67 -4.41 7.71
CA SER A 93 -7.51 -4.23 8.90
C SER A 93 -8.80 -3.50 8.55
N GLY A 94 -9.66 -3.27 9.54
CA GLY A 94 -10.66 -2.21 9.50
C GLY A 94 -10.04 -0.84 9.78
N GLU A 95 -10.89 0.17 9.85
CA GLU A 95 -10.55 1.56 10.19
C GLU A 95 -9.81 1.66 11.54
N PHE A 96 -8.95 2.67 11.68
CA PHE A 96 -8.04 2.81 12.81
C PHE A 96 -8.05 4.23 13.37
N THR A 97 -7.81 4.41 14.67
CA THR A 97 -7.44 5.74 15.20
C THR A 97 -6.00 6.09 14.82
N ALA A 98 -5.63 7.36 15.01
CA ALA A 98 -4.23 7.79 14.92
C ALA A 98 -3.30 7.00 15.85
N ASP A 99 -3.79 6.56 17.03
CA ASP A 99 -3.02 5.74 17.96
C ASP A 99 -2.98 4.27 17.56
N ASN A 100 -4.06 3.71 17.01
CA ASN A 100 -4.03 2.33 16.50
C ASN A 100 -3.10 2.20 15.30
N LEU A 101 -2.98 3.24 14.46
CA LEU A 101 -2.01 3.27 13.38
C LEU A 101 -0.58 3.11 13.90
N LYS A 102 -0.23 3.70 15.05
CA LYS A 102 1.10 3.48 15.67
C LYS A 102 1.32 2.02 16.03
N LEU A 103 0.29 1.32 16.51
CA LEU A 103 0.35 -0.11 16.81
C LEU A 103 0.52 -0.97 15.54
N VAL A 104 -0.14 -0.58 14.45
CA VAL A 104 0.05 -1.19 13.13
C VAL A 104 1.49 -0.98 12.66
N LEU A 105 1.98 0.26 12.70
CA LEU A 105 3.34 0.59 12.26
C LEU A 105 4.41 -0.17 13.05
N ALA A 106 4.20 -0.38 14.35
CA ALA A 106 5.07 -1.19 15.19
C ALA A 106 5.11 -2.68 14.80
N ARG A 107 4.15 -3.16 14.00
CA ARG A 107 4.10 -4.53 13.45
C ARG A 107 4.50 -4.61 11.98
N THR A 108 4.73 -3.49 11.32
CA THR A 108 5.18 -3.43 9.92
C THR A 108 6.69 -3.24 9.83
N ARG A 109 7.26 -3.55 8.66
CA ARG A 109 8.70 -3.44 8.40
C ARG A 109 8.91 -2.57 7.16
N GLY A 110 9.82 -1.59 7.25
CA GLY A 110 10.15 -0.71 6.13
C GLY A 110 9.14 0.42 5.91
N ALA A 111 9.15 1.01 4.71
CA ALA A 111 8.22 2.07 4.34
C ALA A 111 6.80 1.51 4.18
N VAL A 112 5.81 2.24 4.72
CA VAL A 112 4.40 1.84 4.70
C VAL A 112 3.61 2.79 3.80
N THR A 113 2.79 2.21 2.92
CA THR A 113 1.78 2.94 2.15
C THR A 113 0.40 2.51 2.65
N VAL A 114 -0.45 3.47 3.00
CA VAL A 114 -1.84 3.22 3.36
C VAL A 114 -2.67 3.28 2.08
N PHE A 115 -3.31 2.16 1.74
CA PHE A 115 -4.29 2.08 0.66
C PHE A 115 -5.68 2.21 1.27
N ASP A 116 -6.25 3.41 1.20
CA ASP A 116 -7.64 3.61 1.57
C ASP A 116 -8.54 3.16 0.43
N LEU A 117 -9.41 2.20 0.71
CA LEU A 117 -10.34 1.60 -0.25
C LEU A 117 -11.77 2.13 -0.07
N ARG A 118 -11.97 3.05 0.87
CA ARG A 118 -13.27 3.61 1.23
C ARG A 118 -13.67 4.67 0.22
N GLN A 119 -14.93 4.62 -0.19
CA GLN A 119 -15.49 5.61 -1.12
C GLN A 119 -16.21 6.72 -0.33
N GLU A 120 -16.81 6.37 0.80
CA GLU A 120 -17.53 7.30 1.66
C GLU A 120 -16.62 8.41 2.18
N THR A 121 -17.22 9.57 2.46
CA THR A 121 -16.49 10.65 3.13
C THR A 121 -16.19 10.24 4.56
N HIS A 122 -14.91 10.28 4.93
CA HIS A 122 -14.42 9.95 6.26
C HIS A 122 -13.29 10.90 6.66
N ILE A 123 -13.20 11.22 7.94
CA ILE A 123 -12.20 12.13 8.52
C ILE A 123 -11.82 11.67 9.92
N PHE A 124 -10.86 12.38 10.52
CA PHE A 124 -10.53 12.25 11.94
C PHE A 124 -11.02 13.47 12.73
N ILE A 125 -11.75 13.24 13.82
CA ILE A 125 -12.08 14.25 14.83
C ILE A 125 -11.33 13.88 16.10
N ASN A 126 -10.39 14.74 16.54
CA ASN A 126 -9.54 14.49 17.70
C ASN A 126 -8.79 13.13 17.64
N GLY A 127 -8.42 12.68 16.44
CA GLY A 127 -7.73 11.40 16.23
C GLY A 127 -8.64 10.16 16.20
N LEU A 128 -9.96 10.34 16.34
CA LEU A 128 -10.97 9.29 16.20
C LEU A 128 -11.59 9.32 14.79
N PRO A 129 -11.71 8.16 14.11
CA PRO A 129 -12.26 8.10 12.76
C PRO A 129 -13.79 8.20 12.78
N VAL A 130 -14.32 9.06 11.91
CA VAL A 130 -15.75 9.22 11.65
C VAL A 130 -16.04 9.19 10.16
N SER A 131 -17.25 8.78 9.80
CA SER A 131 -17.74 8.82 8.43
C SER A 131 -19.17 9.30 8.33
N TRP A 132 -19.53 9.80 7.14
CA TRP A 132 -20.90 10.09 6.77
C TRP A 132 -21.54 8.83 6.22
N PHE A 133 -22.38 8.20 7.03
CA PHE A 133 -23.10 6.99 6.70
C PHE A 133 -24.43 7.31 6.03
N ALA A 134 -24.72 6.54 4.97
CA ALA A 134 -25.94 6.57 4.20
C ALA A 134 -26.28 5.12 3.81
N THR A 135 -27.55 4.74 3.89
CA THR A 135 -28.06 3.41 3.58
C THR A 135 -28.07 3.16 2.08
N ASN A 136 -27.45 2.05 1.67
CA ASN A 136 -27.53 1.54 0.30
C ASN A 136 -28.87 0.88 -0.02
#